data_AF-A0A4S2AMC6-F1
#
_entry.id   AF-A0A4S2AMC6-F1
#
_cell.length_a   1.000
_cell.length_b   1.000
_cell.length_c   1.000
_cell.angle_alpha   90.00
_cell.angle_beta   90.00
_cell.angle_gamma   90.00
#
_symmetry.space_group_name_H-M   'P 1'
#
loop_
_entity.id
_entity.type
_entity.pdbx_description
1 polymer ?
#
loop_
_entity_poly.entity_id
_entity_poly.type
_entity_poly.pdbx_seq_one_letter_code
_entity_poly.pdbx_strand_id
1 'polypeptide(L)'
;MKTIRLNQFDILKGIGIILVMFGHAILGNGLIHNLIYGFHMPLFFFCSGFFFKDKPLKESIIKDAKGLLIPWMTFCCVLILCSFILQILSNGLSPQFHPLDENCYILYYTIWFLVCMFIVRLFYRFISKINNRLIINILCWGVFFFVYIAI
;
A
#
# COMPACT_ATOMS: atom_id res chain seq x y z
N MET A 1 -1.94 15.93 -25.65
CA MET A 1 -3.07 16.24 -24.75
C MET A 1 -2.55 16.82 -23.45
N LYS A 2 -2.99 18.02 -23.07
CA LYS A 2 -2.64 18.68 -21.79
C LYS A 2 -3.29 17.87 -20.66
N THR A 3 -2.51 17.30 -19.76
CA THR A 3 -3.05 16.58 -18.59
C THR A 3 -3.63 17.60 -17.63
N ILE A 4 -4.96 17.69 -17.56
CA ILE A 4 -5.64 18.49 -16.54
C ILE A 4 -5.35 17.82 -15.19
N ARG A 5 -4.58 18.49 -14.34
CA ARG A 5 -4.40 18.09 -12.94
C ARG A 5 -5.57 18.63 -12.14
N LEU A 6 -6.24 17.73 -11.41
CA LEU A 6 -7.32 18.11 -10.51
C LEU A 6 -6.73 18.33 -9.13
N ASN A 7 -6.42 19.58 -8.80
CA ASN A 7 -5.77 19.95 -7.53
C ASN A 7 -6.52 19.41 -6.30
N GLN A 8 -7.85 19.27 -6.38
CA GLN A 8 -8.69 18.70 -5.33
C GLN A 8 -8.28 17.26 -4.96
N PHE A 9 -7.91 16.43 -5.94
CA PHE A 9 -7.48 15.06 -5.69
C PHE A 9 -6.08 14.98 -5.09
N ASP A 10 -5.22 15.94 -5.41
CA ASP A 10 -3.89 16.03 -4.79
C ASP A 10 -4.02 16.45 -3.32
N ILE A 11 -4.91 17.39 -3.01
CA ILE A 11 -5.27 17.75 -1.63
C ILE A 11 -5.87 16.55 -0.89
N LEU A 12 -6.82 15.83 -1.51
CA LEU A 12 -7.47 14.66 -0.92
C LEU A 12 -6.46 13.55 -0.57
N LYS A 13 -5.50 13.29 -1.46
CA LYS A 13 -4.40 12.35 -1.20
C LYS A 13 -3.50 12.85 -0.06
N GLY A 14 -3.20 14.14 -0.02
CA GLY A 14 -2.43 14.76 1.07
C GLY A 14 -3.11 14.55 2.42
N ILE A 15 -4.41 14.82 2.51
CA ILE A 15 -5.24 14.54 3.70
C ILE A 15 -5.19 13.05 4.04
N GLY A 16 -5.32 12.17 3.05
CA GLY A 16 -5.20 10.73 3.23
C GLY A 16 -3.86 10.32 3.86
N ILE A 17 -2.75 10.92 3.43
CA ILE A 17 -1.41 10.61 3.98
C ILE A 17 -1.31 11.08 5.43
N ILE A 18 -1.83 12.26 5.74
CA ILE A 18 -1.88 12.76 7.13
C ILE A 18 -2.70 11.80 8.00
N LEU A 19 -3.85 11.33 7.50
CA LEU A 19 -4.69 10.35 8.20
C LEU A 19 -3.98 9.02 8.44
N VAL A 20 -3.13 8.54 7.52
CA VAL A 20 -2.26 7.36 7.75
C VAL A 20 -1.34 7.61 8.94
N MET A 21 -0.65 8.76 8.97
CA MET A 21 0.25 9.10 10.07
C MET A 21 -0.49 9.15 11.41
N PHE A 22 -1.67 9.79 11.46
CA PHE A 22 -2.50 9.83 12.67
C PHE A 22 -3.01 8.45 13.08
N GLY A 23 -3.43 7.62 12.12
CA GLY A 23 -3.91 6.26 12.39
C GLY A 23 -2.85 5.36 13.05
N HIS A 24 -1.59 5.50 12.64
CA HIS A 24 -0.47 4.78 13.23
C HIS A 24 0.08 5.41 14.52
N ALA A 25 0.01 6.75 14.66
CA ALA A 25 0.46 7.44 15.87
C ALA A 25 -0.52 7.25 17.06
N ILE A 26 -1.82 7.15 16.78
CA ILE A 26 -2.84 6.88 17.80
C ILE A 26 -2.91 5.36 18.01
N LEU A 27 -2.06 4.85 18.90
CA LEU A 27 -1.97 3.43 19.34
C LEU A 27 -3.21 2.93 20.14
N GLY A 28 -4.38 3.52 19.93
CA GLY A 28 -5.60 3.21 20.69
C GLY A 28 -6.68 2.55 19.85
N ASN A 29 -7.21 1.41 20.34
CA ASN A 29 -8.38 0.71 19.77
C ASN A 29 -9.70 1.47 20.06
N GLY A 30 -9.82 2.69 19.56
CA GLY A 30 -11.00 3.54 19.71
C GLY A 30 -11.84 3.67 18.43
N LEU A 31 -13.07 4.17 18.56
CA LEU A 31 -13.95 4.48 17.42
C LEU A 31 -13.27 5.35 16.36
N ILE A 32 -12.44 6.30 16.79
CA ILE A 32 -11.71 7.22 15.91
C ILE A 32 -10.68 6.47 15.04
N HIS A 33 -9.98 5.49 15.61
CA HIS A 33 -9.03 4.65 14.86
C HIS A 33 -9.77 3.86 13.75
N ASN A 34 -10.89 3.22 14.09
CA ASN A 34 -11.69 2.47 13.12
C ASN A 34 -12.25 3.36 12.00
N LEU A 35 -12.71 4.56 12.33
CA LEU A 35 -13.20 5.53 11.34
C LEU A 35 -12.09 6.00 10.39
N ILE A 36 -10.91 6.31 10.94
CA ILE A 36 -9.76 6.72 10.13
C ILE A 36 -9.35 5.58 9.18
N TYR A 37 -9.20 4.36 9.69
CA TYR A 37 -8.84 3.17 8.90
C TYR A 37 -9.87 2.83 7.83
N GLY A 38 -11.16 2.95 8.17
CA GLY A 38 -12.26 2.72 7.23
C GLY A 38 -12.31 3.74 6.09
N PHE A 39 -11.70 4.92 6.24
CA PHE A 39 -11.75 5.97 5.22
C PHE A 39 -10.47 6.09 4.39
N HIS A 40 -9.31 6.16 5.01
CA HIS A 40 -8.08 6.51 4.29
C HIS A 40 -7.63 5.40 3.33
N MET A 41 -7.75 4.12 3.73
CA MET A 41 -7.36 2.98 2.86
C MET A 41 -8.25 2.92 1.60
N PRO A 42 -9.60 2.97 1.70
CA PRO A 42 -10.45 3.04 0.51
C PRO A 42 -10.23 4.27 -0.36
N LEU A 43 -9.90 5.43 0.22
CA LEU A 43 -9.66 6.67 -0.52
C LEU A 43 -8.52 6.52 -1.53
N PHE A 44 -7.41 5.88 -1.13
CA PHE A 44 -6.28 5.67 -2.04
C PHE A 44 -6.60 4.68 -3.16
N PHE A 45 -7.33 3.60 -2.85
CA PHE A 45 -7.79 2.65 -3.86
C PHE A 45 -8.76 3.31 -4.86
N PHE A 46 -9.70 4.11 -4.35
CA PHE A 46 -10.63 4.87 -5.19
C PHE A 46 -9.90 5.82 -6.13
N CYS A 47 -8.97 6.63 -5.61
CA CYS A 47 -8.16 7.53 -6.42
C CYS A 47 -7.34 6.76 -7.47
N SER A 48 -6.79 5.60 -7.10
CA SER A 48 -6.01 4.74 -8.01
C SER A 48 -6.84 4.26 -9.21
N GLY A 49 -8.07 3.82 -8.95
CA GLY A 49 -9.01 3.36 -9.98
C GLY A 49 -9.57 4.52 -10.82
N PHE A 50 -9.91 5.65 -10.20
CA PHE A 50 -10.50 6.80 -10.90
C PHE A 50 -9.56 7.38 -11.97
N PHE A 51 -8.25 7.43 -11.70
CA PHE A 51 -7.24 7.90 -12.65
C PHE A 51 -6.67 6.77 -13.54
N PHE A 52 -7.31 5.60 -13.54
CA PHE A 52 -6.91 4.51 -14.40
C PHE A 52 -7.02 4.92 -15.87
N LYS A 53 -5.99 4.58 -16.64
CA LYS A 53 -5.96 4.79 -18.09
C LYS A 53 -5.55 3.50 -18.75
N ASP A 54 -6.27 3.15 -19.81
CA ASP A 54 -5.91 2.04 -20.65
C ASP A 54 -4.63 2.39 -21.44
N LYS A 55 -3.62 1.56 -21.26
CA LYS A 55 -2.25 1.76 -21.72
C LYS A 55 -1.64 0.37 -21.93
N PRO A 56 -0.57 0.25 -22.74
CA PRO A 56 0.12 -1.02 -22.91
C PRO A 56 0.48 -1.63 -21.55
N LEU A 57 0.17 -2.92 -21.36
CA LEU A 57 0.34 -3.60 -20.07
C LEU A 57 1.76 -3.45 -19.55
N LYS A 58 2.75 -3.74 -20.42
CA LYS A 58 4.17 -3.72 -20.06
C LYS A 58 4.60 -2.34 -19.57
N GLU A 59 4.28 -1.28 -20.32
CA GLU A 59 4.61 0.09 -19.94
C GLU A 59 3.96 0.51 -18.63
N SER A 60 2.70 0.10 -18.43
CA SER A 60 1.94 0.44 -17.24
C SER A 60 2.47 -0.26 -15.99
N ILE A 61 2.77 -1.56 -16.10
CA ILE A 61 3.34 -2.35 -15.00
C ILE A 61 4.72 -1.82 -14.63
N ILE A 62 5.57 -1.50 -15.61
CA ILE A 62 6.89 -0.90 -15.34
C ILE A 62 6.73 0.44 -14.64
N LYS A 63 5.80 1.29 -15.09
CA LYS A 63 5.53 2.58 -14.45
C LYS A 63 5.06 2.41 -13.01
N ASP A 64 4.15 1.48 -12.76
CA ASP A 64 3.58 1.25 -11.44
C ASP A 64 4.62 0.58 -10.51
N ALA A 65 5.45 -0.33 -11.01
CA ALA A 65 6.58 -0.90 -10.28
C ALA A 65 7.60 0.17 -9.90
N LYS A 66 7.97 1.06 -10.84
CA LYS A 66 8.87 2.17 -10.55
C LYS A 66 8.28 3.17 -9.56
N GLY A 67 6.98 3.39 -9.59
CA GLY A 67 6.29 4.34 -8.70
C GLY A 67 5.91 3.79 -7.33
N LEU A 68 5.85 2.47 -7.15
CA LEU A 68 5.37 1.83 -5.93
C LEU A 68 6.40 0.87 -5.34
N LEU A 69 6.88 -0.11 -6.12
CA LEU A 69 7.82 -1.13 -5.64
C LEU A 69 9.21 -0.57 -5.37
N ILE A 70 9.71 0.35 -6.21
CA ILE A 70 11.01 0.98 -5.96
C ILE A 70 10.98 1.77 -4.65
N PRO A 71 10.03 2.72 -4.43
CA PRO A 71 9.90 3.39 -3.14
C PRO A 71 9.78 2.41 -1.98
N TRP A 72 8.92 1.40 -2.09
CA TRP A 72 8.76 0.38 -1.06
C TRP A 72 10.09 -0.33 -0.73
N MET A 73 10.83 -0.80 -1.74
CA MET A 73 12.14 -1.42 -1.54
C MET A 73 13.13 -0.47 -0.89
N THR A 74 13.18 0.80 -1.33
CA THR A 74 14.09 1.78 -0.74
C THR A 74 13.78 2.02 0.73
N PHE A 75 12.50 2.14 1.11
CA PHE A 75 12.10 2.29 2.50
C PHE A 75 12.41 1.02 3.31
N CYS A 76 12.13 -0.17 2.78
CA CYS A 76 12.52 -1.44 3.42
C CYS A 76 14.03 -1.49 3.71
N CYS A 77 14.86 -1.19 2.72
CA CYS A 77 16.33 -1.19 2.89
C CYS A 77 16.77 -0.17 3.95
N VAL A 78 16.23 1.04 3.91
CA VAL A 78 16.55 2.08 4.90
C VAL A 78 16.14 1.65 6.30
N LEU A 79 14.95 1.06 6.47
CA LEU A 79 14.47 0.58 7.77
C LEU A 79 15.34 -0.55 8.32
N ILE A 80 15.72 -1.51 7.49
CA ILE A 80 16.63 -2.60 7.88
C ILE A 80 17.97 -2.03 8.32
N LEU A 81 18.55 -1.11 7.54
CA LEU A 81 19.83 -0.47 7.86
C LEU A 81 19.76 0.34 9.15
N CYS A 82 18.72 1.15 9.34
CA CYS A 82 18.53 1.91 10.58
C CYS A 82 18.40 0.99 11.79
N SER A 83 17.62 -0.09 11.69
CA SER A 83 17.44 -1.06 12.77
C SER A 83 18.75 -1.76 13.12
N PHE A 84 19.53 -2.12 12.10
CA PHE A 84 20.85 -2.72 12.27
C PHE A 84 21.84 -1.78 12.97
N ILE A 85 21.90 -0.51 12.55
CA ILE A 85 22.75 0.52 13.18
C ILE A 85 22.35 0.74 14.64
N LEU A 86 21.05 0.88 14.93
CA LEU A 86 20.54 1.08 16.29
C LEU A 86 20.90 -0.10 17.20
N GLN A 87 20.86 -1.32 16.68
CA GLN A 87 21.25 -2.49 17.46
C GLN A 87 22.74 -2.50 17.78
N ILE A 88 23.61 -2.18 16.80
CA ILE A 88 25.05 -2.08 17.04
C ILE A 88 25.35 -1.03 18.12
N LEU A 89 24.66 0.11 18.08
CA LEU A 89 24.86 1.19 19.06
C LEU A 89 24.37 0.84 20.47
N SER A 90 23.28 0.07 20.59
CA SER A 90 22.70 -0.29 21.88
C SER A 90 23.35 -1.51 22.54
N ASN A 91 23.58 -2.58 21.77
CA ASN A 91 23.94 -3.89 22.29
C ASN A 91 25.27 -4.44 21.73
N GLY A 92 26.03 -3.63 20.97
CA GLY A 92 27.26 -4.06 20.31
C GLY A 92 27.03 -5.08 19.20
N LEU A 93 28.09 -5.81 18.79
CA LEU A 93 28.06 -6.84 17.74
C LEU A 93 27.42 -8.18 18.21
N SER A 94 26.43 -8.14 19.09
CA SER A 94 25.72 -9.35 19.51
C SER A 94 24.79 -9.84 18.38
N PRO A 95 24.71 -11.16 18.10
CA PRO A 95 24.03 -11.70 16.92
C PRO A 95 22.49 -11.76 17.06
N GLN A 96 21.89 -10.87 17.84
CA GLN A 96 20.45 -10.85 18.11
C GLN A 96 19.67 -10.01 17.09
N PHE A 97 20.22 -9.75 15.89
CA PHE A 97 19.51 -9.02 14.84
C PHE A 97 18.39 -9.89 14.26
N HIS A 98 17.19 -9.72 14.80
CA HIS A 98 15.98 -10.14 14.12
C HIS A 98 15.43 -8.96 13.31
N PRO A 99 15.60 -8.93 11.97
CA PRO A 99 15.11 -7.83 11.13
C PRO A 99 13.58 -7.64 11.15
N LEU A 100 12.86 -8.55 11.82
CA LEU A 100 11.41 -8.58 11.97
C LEU A 100 10.98 -8.56 13.44
N ASP A 101 11.77 -7.92 14.31
CA ASP A 101 11.39 -7.71 15.71
C ASP A 101 10.13 -6.83 15.83
N GLU A 102 9.42 -6.90 16.95
CA GLU A 102 8.09 -6.26 17.15
C GLU A 102 8.11 -4.76 16.82
N ASN A 103 9.22 -4.07 17.14
CA ASN A 103 9.40 -2.65 16.86
C ASN A 103 9.51 -2.33 15.37
N CYS A 104 10.12 -3.23 14.59
CA CYS A 104 10.24 -3.07 13.14
C CYS A 104 8.92 -3.40 12.43
N TYR A 105 8.13 -4.32 12.99
CA TYR A 105 6.86 -4.78 12.43
C TYR A 105 5.87 -3.65 12.15
N ILE A 106 5.77 -2.66 13.05
CA ILE A 106 4.88 -1.49 12.90
C ILE A 106 5.28 -0.65 11.66
N LEU A 107 6.59 -0.47 11.44
CA LEU A 107 7.11 0.30 10.31
C LEU A 107 6.88 -0.44 8.98
N TYR A 108 7.08 -1.77 8.97
CA TYR A 108 6.75 -2.60 7.80
C TYR A 108 5.27 -2.58 7.46
N TYR A 109 4.39 -2.61 8.47
CA TYR A 109 2.94 -2.58 8.27
C TYR A 109 2.51 -1.29 7.57
N THR A 110 3.14 -0.16 7.88
CA THR A 110 2.84 1.14 7.26
C THR A 110 3.19 1.17 5.78
N ILE A 111 4.34 0.59 5.39
CA ILE A 111 4.80 0.58 3.98
C ILE A 111 4.18 -0.55 3.14
N TRP A 112 3.65 -1.60 3.78
CA TRP A 112 3.00 -2.74 3.13
C TRP A 112 1.89 -2.30 2.16
N PHE A 113 1.20 -1.21 2.48
CA PHE A 113 0.16 -0.64 1.64
C PHE A 113 0.61 -0.37 0.20
N LEU A 114 1.89 0.01 -0.02
CA LEU A 114 2.43 0.25 -1.37
C LEU A 114 2.43 -1.02 -2.24
N VAL A 115 2.77 -2.17 -1.64
CA VAL A 115 2.75 -3.47 -2.32
C VAL A 115 1.31 -3.90 -2.60
N CYS A 116 0.41 -3.73 -1.63
CA CYS A 116 -1.02 -3.98 -1.83
C CYS A 116 -1.57 -3.16 -3.01
N MET A 117 -1.27 -1.87 -3.06
CA MET A 117 -1.68 -0.99 -4.16
C MET A 117 -1.12 -1.45 -5.50
N PHE A 118 0.13 -1.90 -5.56
CA PHE A 118 0.71 -2.45 -6.78
C PHE A 118 -0.06 -3.70 -7.25
N ILE A 119 -0.31 -4.64 -6.34
CA ILE A 119 -1.03 -5.89 -6.61
C ILE A 119 -2.45 -5.61 -7.09
N VAL A 120 -3.21 -4.74 -6.40
CA VAL A 120 -4.58 -4.39 -6.79
C VAL A 120 -4.61 -3.75 -8.18
N ARG A 121 -3.67 -2.86 -8.50
CA ARG A 121 -3.57 -2.25 -9.83
C ARG A 121 -3.25 -3.27 -10.91
N LEU A 122 -2.41 -4.26 -10.60
CA LEU A 122 -2.11 -5.37 -11.50
C LEU A 122 -3.36 -6.22 -11.75
N PHE A 123 -4.07 -6.64 -10.70
CA PHE A 123 -5.33 -7.38 -10.82
C PHE A 123 -6.37 -6.63 -11.63
N TYR A 124 -6.59 -5.34 -11.33
CA TYR A 124 -7.56 -4.53 -12.05
C TYR A 124 -7.27 -4.45 -13.55
N ARG A 125 -5.99 -4.37 -13.95
CA ARG A 125 -5.58 -4.40 -15.36
C ARG A 125 -5.83 -5.73 -16.05
N PHE A 126 -5.66 -6.84 -15.35
CA PHE A 126 -5.99 -8.15 -15.89
C PHE A 126 -7.50 -8.29 -16.06
N ILE A 127 -8.26 -7.90 -15.04
CA ILE A 127 -9.74 -7.92 -15.07
C ILE A 127 -10.28 -7.02 -16.19
N SER A 128 -9.73 -5.82 -16.39
CA SER A 128 -10.21 -4.88 -17.42
C SER A 128 -10.02 -5.38 -18.85
N LYS A 129 -9.16 -6.39 -19.06
CA LYS A 129 -8.96 -7.03 -20.37
C LYS A 129 -9.87 -8.23 -20.61
N ILE A 130 -10.53 -8.72 -19.57
CA ILE A 130 -11.47 -9.84 -19.67
C ILE A 130 -12.83 -9.26 -20.08
N ASN A 131 -13.34 -9.70 -21.23
CA ASN A 131 -14.65 -9.23 -21.72
C ASN A 131 -15.83 -10.00 -21.11
N ASN A 132 -15.57 -11.12 -20.43
CA ASN A 132 -16.60 -12.01 -19.89
C ASN A 132 -16.96 -11.64 -18.44
N ARG A 133 -18.18 -11.11 -18.24
CA ARG A 133 -18.70 -10.70 -16.93
C ARG A 133 -18.79 -11.84 -15.90
N LEU A 134 -18.97 -13.09 -16.34
CA LEU A 134 -18.99 -14.25 -15.43
C LEU A 134 -17.61 -14.48 -14.79
N ILE A 135 -16.54 -14.38 -15.58
CA ILE A 135 -15.17 -14.54 -15.08
C ILE A 135 -14.82 -13.41 -14.10
N ILE A 136 -15.25 -12.18 -14.40
CA ILE A 136 -15.07 -11.03 -13.50
C ILE A 136 -15.77 -11.28 -12.16
N ASN A 137 -17.03 -11.73 -12.19
CA ASN A 137 -17.77 -12.02 -10.96
C ASN A 137 -17.10 -13.13 -10.15
N ILE A 138 -16.66 -14.22 -10.79
CA ILE A 138 -15.96 -15.32 -10.10
C ILE A 138 -14.65 -14.83 -9.46
N LEU A 139 -13.87 -13.99 -10.15
CA LEU A 139 -12.65 -13.40 -9.60
C LEU A 139 -12.94 -12.50 -8.39
N CYS A 140 -13.96 -11.64 -8.47
CA CYS A 140 -14.36 -10.77 -7.36
C CYS A 140 -14.84 -11.58 -6.14
N TRP A 141 -15.67 -12.61 -6.36
CA TRP A 141 -16.11 -13.51 -5.30
C TRP A 141 -14.96 -14.34 -4.71
N GLY A 142 -14.02 -14.78 -5.55
CA GLY A 142 -12.83 -15.50 -5.10
C GLY A 142 -11.92 -14.65 -4.21
N VAL A 143 -11.70 -13.38 -4.57
CA VAL A 143 -10.94 -12.43 -3.74
C VAL A 143 -11.69 -12.17 -2.42
N PHE A 144 -13.00 -11.94 -2.48
CA PHE A 144 -13.81 -11.75 -1.27
C PHE A 144 -13.75 -12.95 -0.33
N PHE A 145 -13.88 -14.16 -0.86
CA PHE A 145 -13.81 -15.40 -0.10
C PHE A 145 -12.41 -15.65 0.49
N PHE A 146 -11.35 -15.39 -0.27
CA PHE A 146 -9.98 -15.50 0.22
C PHE A 146 -9.71 -14.52 1.38
N VAL A 147 -10.17 -13.27 1.26
CA VAL A 147 -10.06 -12.29 2.33
C VAL A 147 -10.88 -12.70 3.55
N TYR A 148 -12.07 -13.25 3.37
CA TYR A 148 -12.91 -13.75 4.46
C TYR A 148 -12.28 -14.92 5.23
N ILE A 149 -11.53 -15.80 4.56
CA ILE A 149 -10.81 -16.91 5.21
C ILE A 149 -9.55 -16.44 5.93
N ALA A 150 -8.92 -15.36 5.44
CA ALA A 150 -7.65 -14.85 5.96
C ALA A 150 -7.80 -13.90 7.16
N ILE A 151 -9.02 -13.50 7.52
CA ILE A 151 -9.37 -12.68 8.69
C ILE A 151 -9.97 -13.57 9.77
#